data_AF-A0A8C3BPQ0-F1
#
_entry.id   AF-A0A8C3BPQ0-F1
#
_cell.length_a   1.000
_cell.length_b   1.000
_cell.length_c   1.000
_cell.angle_alpha   90.00
_cell.angle_beta   90.00
_cell.angle_gamma   90.00
#
_symmetry.space_group_name_H-M   'P 1'
#
loop_
_entity.id
_entity.type
_entity.pdbx_description
1 polymer ?
#
loop_
_entity_poly.entity_id
_entity_poly.type
_entity_poly.pdbx_seq_one_letter_code
_entity_poly.pdbx_strand_id
1 'polypeptide(L)' 'LTRLEVTETFAGIALPGHLHTKESLQFATTFPFRDTDVVIVTYPKSGERSERWGQSLETPSLPQR' A
#
# COMPACT_ATOMS: atom_id res chain seq x y z
N LEU A 1 9.89 12.48 -5.74
CA LEU A 1 8.63 11.74 -5.49
C LEU A 1 8.43 10.54 -6.44
N THR A 2 9.47 10.03 -7.11
CA THR A 2 9.34 9.17 -8.31
C THR A 2 9.81 7.72 -8.13
N ARG A 3 9.85 7.17 -6.91
CA ARG A 3 10.21 5.75 -6.68
C ARG A 3 9.07 4.85 -6.21
N LEU A 4 7.87 5.41 -6.02
CA LEU A 4 6.70 4.66 -5.53
C LEU A 4 6.07 3.72 -6.57
N GLU A 5 6.43 3.84 -7.85
CA GLU A 5 5.78 3.10 -8.94
C GLU A 5 6.41 1.74 -9.24
N VAL A 6 7.60 1.46 -8.68
CA VAL A 6 8.21 0.14 -8.83
C VAL A 6 7.43 -0.85 -7.98
N THR A 7 6.76 -1.78 -8.65
CA THR A 7 6.00 -2.86 -8.04
C THR A 7 6.78 -4.16 -8.18
N GLU A 8 7.07 -4.83 -7.07
CA GLU A 8 7.67 -6.16 -7.04
C GLU A 8 6.59 -7.19 -6.73
N THR A 9 6.62 -8.34 -7.42
CA THR A 9 5.66 -9.43 -7.17
C THR A 9 6.32 -10.55 -6.38
N PHE A 10 5.78 -10.87 -5.22
CA PHE A 10 6.24 -11.96 -4.37
C PHE A 10 5.06 -12.79 -3.88
N ALA A 11 5.13 -14.12 -4.03
CA ALA A 11 4.03 -15.04 -3.69
C ALA A 11 2.66 -14.64 -4.30
N GLY A 12 2.66 -14.01 -5.48
CA GLY A 12 1.45 -13.50 -6.15
C GLY A 12 0.93 -12.16 -5.63
N ILE A 13 1.61 -11.53 -4.68
CA ILE A 13 1.25 -10.22 -4.10
C ILE A 13 2.14 -9.13 -4.70
N ALA A 14 1.51 -8.04 -5.16
CA ALA A 14 2.18 -6.83 -5.59
C ALA A 14 2.58 -5.96 -4.39
N LEU A 15 3.87 -5.76 -4.19
CA LEU A 15 4.46 -4.98 -3.10
C LEU A 15 5.26 -3.79 -3.65
N PRO A 16 5.41 -2.70 -2.89
CA PRO A 16 6.27 -1.60 -3.31
C PRO A 16 7.75 -2.05 -3.38
N GLY A 17 8.29 -2.20 -4.59
CA GLY A 17 9.62 -2.76 -4.89
C GLY A 17 10.80 -1.86 -4.54
N HIS A 18 10.58 -0.78 -3.80
CA HIS A 18 11.62 0.09 -3.24
C HIS A 18 11.68 0.02 -1.71
N LEU A 19 10.68 -0.60 -1.07
CA LEU A 19 10.62 -0.82 0.39
C LEU A 19 11.12 -2.20 0.78
N HIS A 20 10.98 -3.18 -0.11
CA HIS A 20 11.42 -4.55 0.09
C HIS A 20 12.32 -4.98 -1.08
N THR A 21 13.19 -5.96 -0.83
CA THR A 21 13.89 -6.69 -1.88
C THR A 21 13.41 -8.13 -1.83
N LYS A 22 13.57 -8.87 -2.93
CA LYS A 22 13.23 -10.29 -2.97
C LYS A 22 13.85 -11.09 -1.83
N GLU A 23 15.11 -10.81 -1.49
CA GLU A 23 15.86 -11.51 -0.45
C GLU A 23 15.25 -11.25 0.93
N SER A 24 14.85 -10.01 1.24
CA SER A 24 14.22 -9.71 2.52
C SER A 24 12.83 -10.34 2.64
N LEU A 25 12.08 -10.42 1.54
CA LEU A 25 10.80 -11.12 1.49
C LEU A 25 10.96 -12.63 1.66
N GLN A 26 11.96 -13.24 1.02
CA GLN A 26 12.28 -14.64 1.22
C GLN A 26 12.66 -14.92 2.67
N PHE A 27 13.53 -14.10 3.27
CA PHE A 27 13.90 -14.26 4.67
C PHE A 27 12.70 -14.14 5.61
N ALA A 28 11.78 -13.20 5.35
CA ALA A 28 10.57 -13.03 6.14
C ALA A 28 9.68 -14.29 6.15
N THR A 29 9.66 -15.08 5.07
CA THR A 29 8.90 -16.36 5.03
C THR A 29 9.48 -17.47 5.89
N THR A 30 10.76 -17.40 6.24
CA THR A 30 11.47 -18.41 7.03
C THR A 30 12.07 -17.82 8.30
N PHE A 31 11.58 -16.66 8.73
CA PHE A 31 12.10 -15.97 9.90
C PHE A 31 11.97 -16.87 11.14
N PRO A 32 13.05 -17.13 11.89
CA PRO A 32 13.00 -18.02 13.04
C PRO A 32 12.41 -17.31 14.25
N PHE A 33 11.08 -17.36 14.39
CA PHE A 33 10.37 -16.86 15.56
C PHE A 33 10.68 -17.69 16.81
N ARG A 34 10.71 -17.02 17.96
CA ARG A 34 10.75 -17.64 19.29
C ARG A 34 9.38 -17.64 19.91
N ASP A 35 9.15 -18.52 20.88
CA ASP A 35 7.86 -18.65 21.58
C ASP A 35 7.44 -17.37 22.35
N THR A 36 8.38 -16.47 22.62
CA THR A 36 8.14 -15.20 23.32
C THR A 36 7.90 -14.01 22.37
N ASP A 37 8.04 -14.21 21.07
CA ASP A 37 7.91 -13.12 20.11
C ASP A 37 6.43 -12.76 19.91
N VAL A 38 6.17 -11.47 19.77
CA VAL A 38 4.82 -10.94 19.51
C VAL A 38 4.79 -10.34 18.11
N VAL A 39 3.84 -10.79 17.28
CA VAL A 39 3.69 -10.32 15.89
C VAL A 39 2.45 -9.44 15.78
N ILE A 40 2.62 -8.25 15.20
CA ILE A 40 1.51 -7.34 14.86
C ILE A 40 1.21 -7.48 13.38
N VAL A 41 0.00 -7.92 13.04
CA VAL A 41 -0.45 -8.08 11.65
C VAL A 41 -1.49 -7.02 11.33
N THR A 42 -1.22 -6.22 10.30
CA THR A 42 -2.17 -5.23 9.79
C THR A 42 -2.19 -5.27 8.28
N TYR A 43 -3.37 -5.03 7.70
CA TYR A 43 -3.49 -4.74 6.28
C TYR A 43 -3.30 -3.22 6.11
N PRO A 44 -2.42 -2.77 5.18
CA PRO A 44 -2.30 -1.34 4.90
C PRO A 44 -3.70 -0.80 4.58
N LYS A 45 -4.10 0.34 5.15
CA LYS A 45 -5.37 0.97 4.75
C LYS A 45 -5.39 1.02 3.23
N SER A 46 -6.38 0.39 2.60
CA SER A 46 -6.57 0.35 1.14
C SER A 46 -6.15 1.70 0.57
N GLY A 47 -5.14 1.70 -0.31
CA GLY A 47 -4.45 2.88 -0.82
C GLY A 47 -5.31 3.79 -1.70
N GLU A 48 -6.54 4.07 -1.31
CA GLU A 48 -7.21 5.27 -1.75
C GLU A 48 -6.39 6.44 -1.23
N ARG A 49 -5.66 7.06 -2.13
CA ARG A 49 -5.36 8.49 -2.11
C ARG A 49 -6.61 9.22 -1.57
N SER A 50 -6.62 9.49 -0.27
CA SER A 50 -7.73 10.12 0.47
C SER A 50 -7.88 11.61 0.14
N GLU A 51 -7.45 12.03 -1.05
CA GLU A 51 -7.63 13.39 -1.58
C GLU A 51 -8.74 13.46 -2.64
N ARG A 52 -9.33 12.33 -3.08
CA ARG A 52 -10.32 12.33 -4.18
C ARG A 52 -11.79 12.49 -3.75
N TRP A 53 -12.12 12.32 -2.47
CA TRP A 53 -13.53 12.39 -2.03
C TRP A 53 -13.97 13.77 -1.50
N GLY A 54 -13.06 14.73 -1.39
CA GLY A 54 -13.36 16.09 -0.90
C GLY A 54 -13.74 17.12 -1.96
N GLN A 55 -13.62 16.83 -3.26
CA GLN A 55 -13.80 17.84 -4.34
C GLN A 55 -14.98 17.60 -5.29
N SER A 56 -15.84 16.60 -5.05
CA SER A 56 -16.91 16.25 -6.00
C SER A 56 -18.30 16.77 -5.65
N LEU A 57 -18.46 17.60 -4.61
CA LEU A 57 -19.80 18.05 -4.15
C LEU A 57 -20.08 19.56 -4.24
N GLU A 58 -19.23 20.34 -4.91
CA GLU A 58 -19.50 21.76 -5.19
C GLU A 58 -19.35 21.95 -6.70
N THR A 59 -20.39 21.93 -7.54
CA THR A 59 -21.34 23.03 -7.74
C THR A 59 -22.40 22.57 -8.75
N PRO A 60 -23.73 22.68 -8.50
CA PRO A 60 -24.71 22.60 -9.58
C PRO A 60 -24.59 23.86 -10.45
N SER A 61 -24.26 23.69 -11.73
CA SER A 61 -24.22 24.77 -12.72
C SER A 61 -25.63 25.34 -12.94
N LEU A 62 -25.81 26.62 -12.58
CA LEU A 62 -26.99 27.38 -12.99
C LEU A 62 -26.96 27.60 -14.52
N PRO A 63 -28.08 27.41 -15.25
CA PRO A 63 -28.14 27.72 -16.67
C PRO A 63 -28.11 29.23 -16.86
N GLN A 64 -27.13 29.73 -17.62
CA GLN A 64 -27.15 31.12 -18.10
C GLN A 64 -28.23 31.25 -19.19
N ARG A 65 -29.07 32.28 -19.03
CA ARG A 65 -30.12 32.67 -19.97
C ARG A 65 -29.61 33.74 -20.92
#